data_AF-A0A556PKR2-F1
#
_entry.id   AF-A0A556PKR2-F1
#
_cell.length_a   1.000
_cell.length_b   1.000
_cell.length_c   1.000
_cell.angle_alpha   90.00
_cell.angle_beta   90.00
_cell.angle_gamma   90.00
#
_symmetry.space_group_name_H-M   'P 1'
#
loop_
_entity.id
_entity.type
_entity.pdbx_description
1 polymer ?
#
loop_
_entity_poly.entity_id
_entity_poly.type
_entity_poly.pdbx_seq_one_letter_code
_entity_poly.pdbx_strand_id
1 'polypeptide(L)'
;MNRKLIVLLLTMIIALVACSDNQTSGSDVNAKDNDTEEKQDESSSNESQSDEKDSQGDDDKSDVQPATEVELSESSEPSNLEDFIEMDRVMKEIDVDSYTLHLVTDNPGKRVIIYTKDENQLYKSVYIKRNALLKLIDLQENKPVIVEEIQ
;
A
#
# COMPACT_ATOMS: atom_id res chain seq x y z
N MET A 1 10.25 -39.96 0.04
CA MET A 1 10.67 -40.20 1.44
C MET A 1 12.17 -40.44 1.47
N ASN A 2 12.97 -39.37 1.51
CA ASN A 2 14.43 -39.44 1.71
C ASN A 2 14.81 -38.33 2.69
N ARG A 3 15.32 -38.75 3.84
CA ARG A 3 15.73 -37.94 5.00
C ARG A 3 17.15 -37.48 4.79
N LYS A 4 17.47 -36.18 4.92
CA LYS A 4 18.74 -35.72 5.53
C LYS A 4 18.56 -34.37 6.22
N LEU A 5 18.60 -34.46 7.54
CA LEU A 5 18.85 -33.42 8.53
C LEU A 5 20.31 -32.94 8.39
N ILE A 6 20.54 -31.62 8.24
CA ILE A 6 21.78 -30.95 8.68
C ILE A 6 21.38 -29.62 9.32
N VAL A 7 21.95 -29.42 10.50
CA VAL A 7 21.73 -28.39 11.51
C VAL A 7 22.94 -27.43 11.51
N LEU A 8 22.74 -26.21 12.04
CA LEU A 8 23.74 -25.17 12.44
C LEU A 8 24.33 -24.32 11.28
N LEU A 9 24.62 -23.02 11.40
CA LEU A 9 25.17 -22.25 12.53
C LEU A 9 25.15 -20.71 12.26
N LEU A 10 24.85 -19.93 13.31
CA LEU A 10 25.32 -18.57 13.70
C LEU A 10 25.13 -17.28 12.85
N THR A 11 24.28 -16.40 13.40
CA THR A 11 24.47 -14.97 13.78
C THR A 11 25.50 -14.07 13.08
N MET A 12 25.05 -12.88 12.65
CA MET A 12 25.75 -11.62 12.95
C MET A 12 24.77 -10.45 13.02
N ILE A 13 24.57 -9.90 14.23
CA ILE A 13 23.87 -8.65 14.48
C ILE A 13 24.91 -7.54 14.40
N ILE A 14 24.67 -6.50 13.60
CA ILE A 14 25.30 -5.19 13.79
C ILE A 14 24.16 -4.16 13.83
N ALA A 15 23.92 -3.64 15.04
CA ALA A 15 23.14 -2.45 15.26
C ALA A 15 23.97 -1.23 14.85
N LEU A 16 23.40 -0.34 14.05
CA LEU A 16 23.88 1.03 13.92
C LEU A 16 22.87 1.95 14.60
N VAL A 17 23.25 2.40 15.80
CA VAL A 17 22.68 3.56 16.48
C VAL A 17 23.55 4.75 16.11
N ALA A 18 22.94 5.84 15.65
CA ALA A 18 23.46 7.18 15.86
C ALA A 18 22.30 8.18 15.75
N CYS A 19 21.91 8.72 16.89
CA CYS A 19 21.04 9.88 17.00
C CYS A 19 21.69 11.11 16.36
N SER A 20 20.88 11.99 15.78
CA SER A 20 21.20 13.43 15.74
C SER A 20 20.02 14.19 16.31
N ASP A 21 20.17 14.52 17.59
CA ASP A 21 19.54 15.66 18.24
C ASP A 21 20.03 16.93 17.54
N ASN A 22 19.12 17.82 17.14
CA ASN A 22 19.46 19.23 17.03
C ASN A 22 18.37 20.07 17.70
N GLN A 23 18.71 20.49 18.91
CA GLN A 23 18.00 21.40 19.78
C GLN A 23 18.58 22.81 19.55
N THR A 24 17.78 23.78 19.13
CA THR A 24 18.05 25.22 19.37
C THR A 24 16.70 25.94 19.27
N SER A 25 16.10 26.31 20.41
CA SER A 25 16.13 27.67 21.00
C SER A 25 15.61 28.72 20.00
N GLY A 26 14.55 29.48 20.24
CA GLY A 26 13.95 29.96 21.48
C GLY A 26 13.53 31.41 21.22
N SER A 27 12.57 31.92 22.01
CA SER A 27 12.32 33.35 22.26
C SER A 27 11.83 34.20 21.05
N ASP A 28 10.90 35.16 21.16
CA ASP A 28 10.32 35.89 22.27
C ASP A 28 8.92 36.40 21.92
N VAL A 29 8.14 36.60 22.97
CA VAL A 29 6.94 37.44 23.09
C VAL A 29 7.15 38.86 22.51
N ASN A 30 6.17 39.35 21.76
CA ASN A 30 5.83 40.78 21.81
C ASN A 30 4.33 40.99 21.61
N ALA A 31 3.70 41.50 22.65
CA ALA A 31 2.33 41.96 22.66
C ALA A 31 2.20 43.28 21.90
N LYS A 32 1.19 43.39 21.04
CA LYS A 32 0.56 44.68 20.78
C LYS A 32 -0.90 44.48 20.37
N ASP A 33 -1.77 44.72 21.33
CA ASP A 33 -3.15 45.12 21.13
C ASP A 33 -3.20 46.26 20.10
N ASN A 34 -4.02 46.09 19.07
CA ASN A 34 -4.82 47.20 18.57
C ASN A 34 -6.12 46.65 17.96
N ASP A 35 -7.16 46.82 18.76
CA ASP A 35 -8.58 46.83 18.43
C ASP A 35 -8.83 47.69 17.18
N THR A 36 -9.72 47.26 16.27
CA THR A 36 -10.69 48.09 15.50
C THR A 36 -11.23 47.34 14.26
N GLU A 37 -12.56 47.19 14.27
CA GLU A 37 -13.52 47.08 13.17
C GLU A 37 -13.69 45.75 12.40
N GLU A 38 -14.71 45.01 12.81
CA GLU A 38 -15.48 44.08 11.99
C GLU A 38 -16.25 44.82 10.89
N LYS A 39 -16.10 44.35 9.64
CA LYS A 39 -17.15 44.37 8.62
C LYS A 39 -16.99 43.22 7.62
N GLN A 40 -18.12 42.52 7.42
CA GLN A 40 -18.57 41.75 6.23
C GLN A 40 -17.87 42.14 4.91
N ASP A 41 -17.59 41.25 3.96
CA ASP A 41 -18.46 40.25 3.32
C ASP A 41 -17.63 39.32 2.39
N GLU A 42 -18.27 38.23 1.97
CA GLU A 42 -18.06 37.40 0.75
C GLU A 42 -16.81 36.50 0.56
N SER A 43 -17.12 35.19 0.53
CA SER A 43 -16.98 34.28 -0.63
C SER A 43 -15.76 34.38 -1.55
N SER A 44 -15.13 33.22 -1.76
CA SER A 44 -14.66 32.65 -3.05
C SER A 44 -13.19 32.21 -3.05
N SER A 45 -13.03 30.90 -3.25
CA SER A 45 -12.14 30.28 -4.24
C SER A 45 -10.62 30.51 -4.19
N ASN A 46 -9.95 29.38 -3.93
CA ASN A 46 -8.92 28.75 -4.77
C ASN A 46 -7.43 28.95 -4.45
N GLU A 47 -6.70 27.91 -4.87
CA GLU A 47 -5.25 27.72 -5.01
C GLU A 47 -4.56 27.05 -3.81
N SER A 48 -4.24 25.76 -3.88
CA SER A 48 -3.21 25.10 -4.72
C SER A 48 -1.78 25.42 -4.28
N GLN A 49 -1.22 24.48 -3.52
CA GLN A 49 0.21 24.12 -3.51
C GLN A 49 0.20 22.58 -3.48
N SER A 50 0.42 21.86 -4.58
CA SER A 50 1.70 21.67 -5.28
C SER A 50 2.85 21.65 -4.30
N ASP A 51 3.26 20.45 -3.90
CA ASP A 51 4.68 20.10 -3.74
C ASP A 51 4.87 18.57 -3.78
N GLU A 52 5.66 18.17 -4.77
CA GLU A 52 6.70 17.13 -4.73
C GLU A 52 6.30 15.64 -4.65
N LYS A 53 6.02 15.13 -5.85
CA LYS A 53 6.60 13.92 -6.46
C LYS A 53 7.77 13.28 -5.67
N ASP A 54 7.45 12.36 -4.78
CA ASP A 54 8.33 11.25 -4.43
C ASP A 54 7.82 9.97 -5.11
N SER A 55 8.14 9.86 -6.40
CA SER A 55 7.97 8.64 -7.16
C SER A 55 9.12 7.70 -6.83
N GLN A 56 9.16 7.22 -5.60
CA GLN A 56 9.94 6.05 -5.23
C GLN A 56 9.19 4.83 -5.79
N GLY A 57 9.53 4.49 -7.03
CA GLY A 57 9.24 3.18 -7.62
C GLY A 57 10.01 2.16 -6.81
N ASP A 58 9.37 1.66 -5.77
CA ASP A 58 9.84 0.50 -5.03
C ASP A 58 9.62 -0.70 -5.96
N ASP A 59 10.69 -1.11 -6.65
CA ASP A 59 10.82 -2.42 -7.26
C ASP A 59 10.85 -3.48 -6.13
N ASP A 60 9.73 -3.58 -5.42
CA ASP A 60 9.56 -4.49 -4.32
C ASP A 60 9.36 -5.90 -4.88
N LYS A 61 10.47 -6.64 -4.89
CA LYS A 61 10.51 -8.08 -5.21
C LYS A 61 9.62 -8.91 -4.25
N SER A 62 9.05 -8.33 -3.19
CA SER A 62 8.08 -9.01 -2.31
C SER A 62 6.71 -9.22 -2.97
N ASP A 63 6.35 -8.41 -3.97
CA ASP A 63 4.99 -8.44 -4.51
C ASP A 63 4.65 -9.75 -5.23
N VAL A 64 5.65 -10.46 -5.75
CA VAL A 64 5.47 -11.73 -6.49
C VAL A 64 5.24 -12.93 -5.56
N GLN A 65 5.45 -12.78 -4.25
CA GLN A 65 5.25 -13.89 -3.33
C GLN A 65 3.75 -14.15 -3.07
N PRO A 66 3.34 -15.44 -3.03
CA PRO A 66 2.00 -15.80 -2.56
C PRO A 66 1.83 -15.39 -1.10
N ALA A 67 0.59 -15.20 -0.68
CA ALA A 67 0.28 -14.98 0.73
C ALA A 67 0.51 -16.26 1.53
N THR A 68 0.89 -16.09 2.79
CA THR A 68 1.06 -17.21 3.72
C THR A 68 -0.27 -17.83 4.11
N GLU A 69 -0.25 -19.06 4.63
CA GLU A 69 -1.45 -19.73 5.15
C GLU A 69 -2.11 -18.94 6.28
N VAL A 70 -1.31 -18.31 7.14
CA VAL A 70 -1.81 -17.44 8.22
C VAL A 70 -2.55 -16.24 7.64
N GLU A 71 -1.97 -15.54 6.67
CA GLU A 71 -2.61 -14.42 5.98
C GLU A 71 -3.92 -14.80 5.29
N LEU A 72 -3.99 -15.98 4.67
CA LEU A 72 -5.25 -16.48 4.09
C LEU A 72 -6.29 -16.76 5.18
N SER A 73 -5.88 -17.36 6.29
CA SER A 73 -6.81 -17.72 7.38
C SER A 73 -7.37 -16.51 8.15
N GLU A 74 -6.61 -15.41 8.19
CA GLU A 74 -7.03 -14.15 8.82
C GLU A 74 -7.65 -13.16 7.81
N SER A 75 -7.64 -13.50 6.52
CA SER A 75 -8.25 -12.69 5.47
C SER A 75 -9.76 -12.64 5.59
N SER A 76 -10.35 -11.61 4.98
CA SER A 76 -11.80 -11.48 4.81
C SER A 76 -12.17 -11.57 3.35
N GLU A 77 -13.42 -11.89 3.05
CA GLU A 77 -13.97 -11.67 1.72
C GLU A 77 -14.35 -10.20 1.55
N PRO A 78 -14.05 -9.58 0.39
CA PRO A 78 -14.43 -8.20 0.14
C PRO A 78 -15.96 -8.06 0.05
N SER A 79 -16.52 -7.08 0.76
CA SER A 79 -17.98 -6.90 0.86
C SER A 79 -18.62 -6.32 -0.40
N ASN A 80 -17.93 -5.41 -1.08
CA ASN A 80 -18.37 -4.81 -2.34
C ASN A 80 -17.15 -4.51 -3.21
N LEU A 81 -17.05 -5.18 -4.36
CA LEU A 81 -15.95 -4.97 -5.30
C LEU A 81 -16.06 -3.63 -6.04
N GLU A 82 -17.26 -3.05 -6.15
CA GLU A 82 -17.46 -1.76 -6.81
C GLU A 82 -16.85 -0.59 -6.01
N ASP A 83 -16.63 -0.77 -4.70
CA ASP A 83 -15.96 0.22 -3.85
C ASP A 83 -14.45 0.31 -4.14
N PHE A 84 -13.92 -0.65 -4.89
CA PHE A 84 -12.50 -0.80 -5.18
C PHE A 84 -12.26 -0.37 -6.64
N ILE A 85 -11.76 0.85 -6.81
CA ILE A 85 -11.54 1.44 -8.14
C ILE A 85 -10.65 0.59 -9.06
N GLU A 86 -9.77 -0.24 -8.49
CA GLU A 86 -8.94 -1.17 -9.24
C GLU A 86 -9.69 -2.35 -9.84
N MET A 87 -10.87 -2.70 -9.32
CA MET A 87 -11.55 -3.93 -9.72
C MET A 87 -12.09 -3.87 -11.14
N ASP A 88 -12.52 -2.70 -11.62
CA ASP A 88 -12.89 -2.48 -13.03
C ASP A 88 -11.76 -2.86 -13.98
N ARG A 89 -10.51 -2.61 -13.57
CA ARG A 89 -9.33 -2.93 -14.37
C ARG A 89 -8.94 -4.39 -14.25
N VAL A 90 -9.03 -4.97 -13.05
CA VAL A 90 -8.76 -6.40 -12.80
C VAL A 90 -9.75 -7.29 -13.55
N MET A 91 -11.05 -6.97 -13.53
CA MET A 91 -12.11 -7.73 -14.20
C MET A 91 -11.97 -7.75 -15.73
N LYS A 92 -11.18 -6.84 -16.32
CA LYS A 92 -10.85 -6.87 -17.75
C LYS A 92 -9.71 -7.83 -18.08
N GLU A 93 -8.87 -8.18 -17.11
CA GLU A 93 -7.74 -9.11 -17.30
C GLU A 93 -8.09 -10.54 -16.91
N ILE A 94 -8.89 -10.72 -15.86
CA ILE A 94 -9.24 -12.03 -15.33
C ILE A 94 -10.74 -12.14 -15.03
N ASP A 95 -11.26 -13.36 -15.12
CA ASP A 95 -12.63 -13.71 -14.74
C ASP A 95 -12.76 -13.81 -13.22
N VAL A 96 -12.90 -12.66 -12.56
CA VAL A 96 -12.93 -12.54 -11.08
C VAL A 96 -13.95 -13.46 -10.43
N ASP A 97 -15.12 -13.65 -11.07
CA ASP A 97 -16.21 -14.49 -10.57
C ASP A 97 -15.85 -15.99 -10.50
N SER A 98 -14.77 -16.40 -11.17
CA SER A 98 -14.27 -17.78 -11.15
C SER A 98 -13.33 -18.09 -9.97
N TYR A 99 -13.09 -17.11 -9.08
CA TYR A 99 -12.15 -17.20 -7.97
C TYR A 99 -12.81 -16.91 -6.61
N THR A 100 -12.23 -17.47 -5.55
CA THR A 100 -12.45 -17.00 -4.18
C THR A 100 -11.47 -15.87 -3.88
N LEU A 101 -11.97 -14.77 -3.32
CA LEU A 101 -11.18 -13.56 -3.07
C LEU A 101 -10.84 -13.45 -1.59
N HIS A 102 -9.55 -13.26 -1.31
CA HIS A 102 -9.03 -13.05 0.04
C HIS A 102 -8.46 -11.64 0.14
N LEU A 103 -9.18 -10.76 0.83
CA LEU A 103 -8.71 -9.43 1.20
C LEU A 103 -7.73 -9.55 2.36
N VAL A 104 -6.45 -9.65 2.04
CA VAL A 104 -5.35 -9.86 2.99
C VAL A 104 -4.86 -8.55 3.60
N THR A 105 -4.95 -7.45 2.85
CA THR A 105 -4.62 -6.12 3.35
C THR A 105 -5.60 -5.12 2.77
N ASP A 106 -6.19 -4.29 3.62
CA ASP A 106 -6.84 -3.05 3.21
C ASP A 106 -6.54 -1.95 4.23
N ASN A 107 -5.56 -1.10 3.92
CA ASN A 107 -5.18 0.02 4.76
C ASN A 107 -5.08 1.31 3.93
N PRO A 108 -4.83 2.49 4.53
CA PRO A 108 -4.76 3.74 3.77
C PRO A 108 -3.68 3.77 2.67
N GLY A 109 -2.63 2.96 2.79
CA GLY A 109 -1.52 2.92 1.83
C GLY A 109 -1.76 1.96 0.67
N LYS A 110 -2.24 0.74 0.95
CA LYS A 110 -2.42 -0.30 -0.06
C LYS A 110 -3.59 -1.24 0.21
N ARG A 111 -4.07 -1.85 -0.86
CA ARG A 111 -4.97 -3.01 -0.83
C ARG A 111 -4.28 -4.20 -1.49
N VAL A 112 -4.41 -5.39 -0.89
CA VAL A 112 -3.89 -6.65 -1.43
C VAL A 112 -5.01 -7.68 -1.42
N ILE A 113 -5.32 -8.21 -2.60
CA ILE A 113 -6.31 -9.29 -2.77
C ILE A 113 -5.62 -10.49 -3.41
N ILE A 114 -5.86 -11.67 -2.83
CA ILE A 114 -5.42 -12.96 -3.40
C ILE A 114 -6.62 -13.65 -4.04
N TYR A 115 -6.43 -14.16 -5.24
CA TYR A 115 -7.45 -14.86 -6.01
C TYR A 115 -7.12 -16.36 -6.03
N THR A 116 -7.97 -17.16 -5.40
CA THR A 116 -7.76 -18.60 -5.28
C THR A 116 -8.77 -19.39 -6.09
N LYS A 117 -8.36 -20.58 -6.54
CA LYS A 117 -9.25 -21.58 -7.15
C LYS A 117 -8.75 -22.96 -6.78
N ASP A 118 -9.65 -23.80 -6.29
CA ASP A 118 -9.32 -25.14 -5.81
C ASP A 118 -8.13 -25.12 -4.83
N GLU A 119 -8.14 -24.17 -3.88
CA GLU A 119 -7.09 -23.91 -2.87
C GLU A 119 -5.74 -23.39 -3.41
N ASN A 120 -5.58 -23.23 -4.74
CA ASN A 120 -4.37 -22.68 -5.34
C ASN A 120 -4.46 -21.15 -5.45
N GLN A 121 -3.42 -20.44 -5.02
CA GLN A 121 -3.28 -19.00 -5.27
C GLN A 121 -2.82 -18.76 -6.70
N LEU A 122 -3.69 -18.17 -7.53
CA LEU A 122 -3.42 -18.01 -8.96
C LEU A 122 -3.00 -16.58 -9.30
N TYR A 123 -3.66 -15.60 -8.69
CA TYR A 123 -3.34 -14.20 -8.89
C TYR A 123 -3.24 -13.46 -7.56
N LYS A 124 -2.54 -12.33 -7.62
CA LYS A 124 -2.49 -11.32 -6.57
C LYS A 124 -2.63 -9.94 -7.19
N SER A 125 -3.50 -9.11 -6.62
CA SER A 125 -3.52 -7.68 -6.92
C SER A 125 -2.91 -6.91 -5.76
N VAL A 126 -2.14 -5.88 -6.09
CA VAL A 126 -1.62 -4.89 -5.15
C VAL A 126 -1.98 -3.53 -5.70
N TYR A 127 -2.86 -2.82 -4.99
CA TYR A 127 -3.24 -1.46 -5.33
C TYR A 127 -2.61 -0.48 -4.35
N ILE A 128 -1.70 0.37 -4.83
CA ILE A 128 -1.05 1.41 -4.05
C ILE A 128 -1.88 2.69 -4.18
N LYS A 129 -2.67 2.99 -3.15
CA LYS A 129 -3.73 4.02 -3.17
C LYS A 129 -3.18 5.43 -3.43
N ARG A 130 -2.03 5.77 -2.84
CA ARG A 130 -1.43 7.10 -2.96
C ARG A 130 -1.11 7.52 -4.40
N ASN A 131 -0.78 6.56 -5.26
CA ASN A 131 -0.34 6.80 -6.63
C ASN A 131 -1.28 6.14 -7.64
N ALA A 132 -2.44 5.66 -7.17
CA ALA A 132 -3.38 4.84 -7.92
C ALA A 132 -2.71 3.75 -8.79
N LEU A 133 -1.64 3.13 -8.28
CA LEU A 133 -0.86 2.15 -9.04
C LEU A 133 -1.41 0.75 -8.78
N LEU A 134 -1.93 0.12 -9.82
CA LEU A 134 -2.37 -1.28 -9.80
C LEU A 134 -1.25 -2.18 -10.34
N LYS A 135 -0.91 -3.20 -9.55
CA LYS A 135 -0.16 -4.38 -10.01
C LYS A 135 -1.10 -5.58 -9.96
N LEU A 136 -1.26 -6.30 -11.07
CA LEU A 136 -1.87 -7.64 -11.10
C LEU A 136 -0.79 -8.64 -11.49
N ILE A 137 -0.64 -9.69 -10.70
CA ILE A 137 0.48 -10.62 -10.79
C ILE A 137 -0.08 -12.03 -10.93
N ASP A 138 0.44 -12.76 -11.92
CA ASP A 138 0.25 -14.21 -12.06
C ASP A 138 1.27 -14.91 -11.14
N LEU A 139 0.75 -15.59 -10.11
CA LEU A 139 1.56 -16.26 -9.10
C LEU A 139 2.11 -17.61 -9.58
N GLN A 140 1.51 -18.21 -10.61
CA GLN A 140 2.01 -19.46 -11.19
C GLN A 140 3.25 -19.19 -12.04
N GLU A 141 3.19 -18.11 -12.82
CA GLU A 141 4.25 -17.68 -13.72
C GLU A 141 5.25 -16.72 -13.07
N ASN A 142 4.96 -16.27 -11.84
CA ASN A 142 5.76 -15.29 -11.08
C ASN A 142 6.05 -14.02 -11.90
N LYS A 143 5.04 -13.51 -12.61
CA LYS A 143 5.18 -12.36 -13.53
C LYS A 143 4.01 -11.38 -13.41
N PRO A 144 4.25 -10.07 -13.62
CA PRO A 144 3.17 -9.12 -13.73
C PRO A 144 2.34 -9.40 -14.99
N VAL A 145 1.01 -9.39 -14.82
CA VAL A 145 0.03 -9.30 -15.91
C VAL A 145 -0.08 -7.83 -16.33
N ILE A 146 -0.25 -6.93 -15.36
CA ILE A 146 -0.28 -5.48 -15.56
C ILE A 146 0.43 -4.74 -14.41
N VAL A 147 1.02 -3.59 -14.75
CA VAL A 147 1.54 -2.59 -13.81
C VAL A 147 1.24 -1.22 -14.40
N GLU A 148 0.22 -0.55 -13.90
CA GLU A 148 -0.23 0.73 -14.45
C GLU A 148 -0.91 1.62 -13.40
N GLU A 149 -0.83 2.92 -13.60
CA GLU A 149 -1.63 3.89 -12.87
C GLU A 149 -3.04 3.94 -13.46
N ILE A 150 -4.05 3.83 -12.60
CA ILE A 150 -5.46 3.82 -12.97
C ILE A 150 -6.16 5.08 -12.44
N GLN A 151 -7.09 5.63 -13.19
CA GLN A 151 -7.83 6.86 -12.86
C GLN A 151 -9.32 6.59 -12.64
#